data_AF-A0A519TY35-F1
#
_entry.id   AF-A0A519TY35-F1
#
_cell.length_a   1.000
_cell.length_b   1.000
_cell.length_c   1.000
_cell.angle_alpha   90.00
_cell.angle_beta   90.00
_cell.angle_gamma   90.00
#
_symmetry.space_group_name_H-M   'P 1'
#
loop_
_entity.id
_entity.type
_entity.pdbx_description
1 polymer ?
#
loop_
_entity_poly.entity_id
_entity_poly.type
_entity_poly.pdbx_seq_one_letter_code
_entity_poly.pdbx_strand_id
1 'polypeptide(L)'
;MEYQEILYDIFEKRGPKSLRTLFDVDSKEWHDTNLDVKVKFLVKMLEKKPIDYWTTQYKLQYQSTHPHIIKCIDKSIDVIQNHIKTKQAVEKTDLDLVVEKVLNDIKIETELGEEYFYSNIVFCVIDSIFSIGVRYGGVQNVIKNVASKLNIRPSAIFKDGIRQDEITTSEFLTLIKDWTSDEAAKELYKNNQRTSTSHGILKAAAVRQFLEVLADHKVERFEDIEKVFGNSFFESEIKSIKGQSSGISLKYFYMLAGNGDLIKPDRMIMRFLEDTLKHSISVDDAQALLFEAASTISNRLGLKINAMLLDNHIWKYQRQK
;
A
#
# COMPACT_ATOMS: atom_id res chain seq x y z
N MET A 1 -12.37 31.26 27.22
CA MET A 1 -10.98 31.47 27.63
C MET A 1 -10.40 32.58 26.77
N GLU A 2 -10.23 33.78 27.32
CA GLU A 2 -9.63 34.91 26.59
C GLU A 2 -8.15 34.63 26.32
N TYR A 3 -7.56 35.22 25.26
CA TYR A 3 -6.16 34.97 24.91
C TYR A 3 -5.19 35.26 26.08
N GLN A 4 -5.59 36.13 27.02
CA GLN A 4 -4.85 36.46 28.23
C GLN A 4 -4.69 35.27 29.18
N GLU A 5 -5.68 34.40 29.29
CA GLU A 5 -5.60 33.17 30.11
C GLU A 5 -4.64 32.15 29.47
N ILE A 6 -4.60 32.06 28.13
CA ILE A 6 -3.63 31.22 27.40
C ILE A 6 -2.21 31.76 27.55
N LEU A 7 -2.03 33.09 27.50
CA LEU A 7 -0.73 33.72 27.78
C LEU A 7 -0.28 33.43 29.22
N TYR A 8 -1.18 33.46 30.18
CA TYR A 8 -0.85 33.17 31.58
C TYR A 8 -0.44 31.70 31.78
N ASP A 9 -1.18 30.77 31.19
CA ASP A 9 -0.92 29.33 31.23
C ASP A 9 0.43 28.96 30.61
N ILE A 10 0.82 29.61 29.51
CA ILE A 10 2.03 29.24 28.76
C ILE A 10 3.29 29.96 29.26
N PHE A 11 3.18 31.17 29.82
CA PHE A 11 4.32 32.02 30.17
C PHE A 11 4.49 32.28 31.69
N GLU A 12 3.75 31.58 32.55
CA GLU A 12 3.94 31.54 34.01
C GLU A 12 4.29 32.92 34.66
N LYS A 13 3.37 33.88 34.53
CA LYS A 13 3.41 35.24 35.15
C LYS A 13 4.40 36.28 34.56
N ARG A 14 5.31 35.93 33.65
CA ARG A 14 6.16 36.90 32.90
C ARG A 14 5.95 36.82 31.38
N GLY A 15 4.69 36.68 30.99
CA GLY A 15 4.31 36.64 29.58
C GLY A 15 4.35 38.00 28.87
N PRO A 16 4.27 37.99 27.53
CA PRO A 16 4.19 39.20 26.72
C PRO A 16 3.04 40.09 27.19
N LYS A 17 3.27 41.40 27.27
CA LYS A 17 2.25 42.38 27.73
C LYS A 17 1.02 42.43 26.82
N SER A 18 1.18 41.97 25.58
CA SER A 18 0.12 41.88 24.59
C SER A 18 0.47 40.87 23.50
N LEU A 19 -0.53 40.43 22.74
CA LEU A 19 -0.32 39.70 21.48
C LEU A 19 0.58 40.49 20.52
N ARG A 20 0.50 41.82 20.52
CA ARG A 20 1.36 42.70 19.70
C ARG A 20 2.83 42.43 19.99
N THR A 21 3.24 42.50 21.24
CA THR A 21 4.65 42.28 21.65
C THR A 21 5.13 40.84 21.43
N LEU A 22 4.22 39.88 21.23
CA LEU A 22 4.57 38.49 20.93
C LEU A 22 4.77 38.23 19.43
N PHE A 23 4.27 39.11 18.55
CA PHE A 23 4.31 38.99 17.09
C PHE A 23 4.88 40.23 16.40
N ASP A 24 5.58 41.06 17.16
CA ASP A 24 6.33 42.19 16.64
C ASP A 24 7.80 41.81 16.66
N VAL A 25 8.34 41.41 15.50
CA VAL A 25 9.74 40.97 15.37
C VAL A 25 10.75 42.00 15.85
N ASP A 26 10.37 43.28 15.90
CA ASP A 26 11.25 44.38 16.32
C ASP A 26 11.10 44.69 17.84
N SER A 27 10.22 43.98 18.55
CA SER A 27 10.01 44.16 19.99
C SER A 27 11.02 43.38 20.83
N LYS A 28 11.35 43.92 22.01
CA LYS A 28 12.25 43.27 22.97
C LYS A 28 11.67 41.92 23.42
N GLU A 29 10.37 41.89 23.70
CA GLU A 29 9.63 40.71 24.12
C GLU A 29 9.63 39.58 23.07
N TRP A 30 9.69 39.91 21.77
CA TRP A 30 9.90 38.90 20.73
C TRP A 30 11.26 38.21 20.89
N HIS A 31 12.33 38.95 21.14
CA HIS A 31 13.65 38.36 21.30
C HIS A 31 13.82 37.63 22.65
N ASP A 32 13.13 38.08 23.69
CA ASP A 32 13.17 37.49 25.03
C ASP A 32 12.34 36.18 25.16
N THR A 33 11.57 35.80 24.13
CA THR A 33 10.69 34.62 24.16
C THR A 33 11.09 33.55 23.14
N ASN A 34 11.17 32.28 23.59
CA ASN A 34 11.54 31.15 22.74
C ASN A 34 10.46 30.88 21.66
N LEU A 35 10.91 30.66 20.42
CA LEU A 35 10.07 30.35 19.26
C LEU A 35 9.19 29.09 19.46
N ASP A 36 9.65 28.12 20.25
CA ASP A 36 8.87 26.93 20.61
C ASP A 36 7.68 27.24 21.51
N VAL A 37 7.86 28.18 22.42
CA VAL A 37 6.79 28.64 23.30
C VAL A 37 5.78 29.45 22.49
N LYS A 38 6.24 30.22 21.50
CA LYS A 38 5.38 30.92 20.53
C LYS A 38 4.57 29.95 19.67
N VAL A 39 5.18 28.87 19.18
CA VAL A 39 4.48 27.81 18.43
C VAL A 39 3.44 27.12 19.29
N LYS A 40 3.77 26.74 20.54
CA LYS A 40 2.80 26.15 21.48
C LYS A 40 1.62 27.08 21.76
N PHE A 41 1.88 28.38 21.92
CA PHE A 41 0.83 29.39 22.05
C PHE A 41 -0.08 29.46 20.83
N LEU A 42 0.50 29.47 19.63
CA LEU A 42 -0.28 29.46 18.39
C LEU A 42 -1.12 28.19 18.25
N VAL A 43 -0.57 27.00 18.49
CA VAL A 43 -1.34 25.75 18.40
C VAL A 43 -2.57 25.78 19.32
N LYS A 44 -2.41 26.17 20.59
CA LYS A 44 -3.53 26.33 21.54
C LYS A 44 -4.54 27.42 21.13
N MET A 45 -4.10 28.46 20.43
CA MET A 45 -5.00 29.48 19.85
C MET A 45 -5.74 28.98 18.60
N LEU A 46 -5.07 28.15 17.78
CA LEU A 46 -5.57 27.61 16.53
C LEU A 46 -6.62 26.52 16.72
N GLU A 47 -6.55 25.77 17.83
CA GLU A 47 -7.61 24.86 18.27
C GLU A 47 -8.98 25.55 18.39
N LYS A 48 -8.99 26.87 18.58
CA LYS A 48 -10.22 27.67 18.71
C LYS A 48 -10.64 28.36 17.44
N LYS A 49 -9.68 28.92 16.68
CA LYS A 49 -9.91 29.63 15.43
C LYS A 49 -8.65 29.61 14.54
N PRO A 50 -8.79 29.45 13.20
CA PRO A 50 -7.65 29.36 12.28
C PRO A 50 -6.79 30.65 12.24
N ILE A 51 -5.55 30.54 11.74
CA ILE A 51 -4.57 31.64 11.76
C ILE A 51 -5.06 32.85 10.95
N ASP A 52 -5.77 32.59 9.86
CA ASP A 52 -6.37 33.59 8.98
C ASP A 52 -7.45 34.40 9.72
N TYR A 53 -8.22 33.75 10.59
CA TYR A 53 -9.21 34.45 11.41
C TYR A 53 -8.55 35.50 12.30
N TRP A 54 -7.49 35.12 13.03
CA TRP A 54 -6.79 36.02 13.94
C TRP A 54 -6.05 37.14 13.21
N THR A 55 -5.38 36.81 12.10
CA THR A 55 -4.67 37.80 11.29
C THR A 55 -5.63 38.78 10.63
N THR A 56 -6.80 38.35 10.15
CA THR A 56 -7.83 39.25 9.63
C THR A 56 -8.36 40.19 10.71
N GLN A 57 -8.72 39.67 11.90
CA GLN A 57 -9.22 40.51 13.00
C GLN A 57 -8.17 41.56 13.44
N TYR A 58 -6.90 41.17 13.54
CA TYR A 58 -5.82 42.09 13.91
C TYR A 58 -5.51 43.10 12.80
N LYS A 59 -5.48 42.68 11.52
CA LYS A 59 -5.28 43.61 10.40
C LYS A 59 -6.39 44.67 10.40
N LEU A 60 -7.65 44.27 10.57
CA LEU A 60 -8.78 45.20 10.68
C LEU A 60 -8.64 46.20 11.85
N GLN A 61 -8.11 45.76 12.99
CA GLN A 61 -7.94 46.61 14.17
C GLN A 61 -6.85 47.68 14.00
N TYR A 62 -5.77 47.40 13.27
CA TYR A 62 -4.57 48.26 13.23
C TYR A 62 -4.28 48.91 11.87
N GLN A 63 -5.02 48.58 10.81
CA GLN A 63 -4.81 49.06 9.44
C GLN A 63 -4.81 50.60 9.33
N SER A 64 -5.60 51.30 10.15
CA SER A 64 -5.73 52.77 10.09
C SER A 64 -4.76 53.52 11.01
N THR A 65 -4.18 52.87 12.01
CA THR A 65 -3.43 53.57 13.07
C THR A 65 -1.93 53.21 13.10
N HIS A 66 -1.53 52.00 12.68
CA HIS A 66 -0.16 51.53 12.83
C HIS A 66 0.27 50.57 11.70
N PRO A 67 0.46 51.05 10.46
CA PRO A 67 0.73 50.21 9.29
C PRO A 67 2.06 49.44 9.36
N HIS A 68 3.06 49.95 10.09
CA HIS A 68 4.34 49.25 10.30
C HIS A 68 4.18 47.95 11.10
N ILE A 69 3.17 47.88 11.98
CA ILE A 69 2.91 46.70 12.83
C ILE A 69 2.45 45.52 11.96
N ILE A 70 1.66 45.77 10.91
CA ILE A 70 1.21 44.71 9.98
C ILE A 70 2.41 44.02 9.34
N LYS A 71 3.41 44.79 8.91
CA LYS A 71 4.65 44.27 8.30
C LYS A 71 5.48 43.42 9.28
N CYS A 72 5.48 43.77 10.57
CA CYS A 72 6.19 43.02 11.61
C CYS A 72 5.49 41.69 11.93
N ILE A 73 4.15 41.67 11.85
CA ILE A 73 3.35 40.46 12.02
C ILE A 73 3.52 39.49 10.86
N ASP A 74 3.46 39.98 9.61
CA ASP A 74 3.67 39.13 8.44
C ASP A 74 5.05 38.45 8.51
N LYS A 75 6.10 39.20 8.88
CA LYS A 75 7.45 38.63 9.14
C LYS A 75 7.45 37.60 10.28
N SER A 76 6.73 37.85 11.36
CA SER A 76 6.64 36.93 12.50
C SER A 76 5.99 35.61 12.10
N ILE A 77 4.93 35.68 11.29
CA ILE A 77 4.24 34.50 10.75
C ILE A 77 5.19 33.73 9.85
N ASP A 78 5.92 34.39 8.95
CA ASP A 78 6.90 33.74 8.09
C ASP A 78 7.98 33.01 8.90
N VAL A 79 8.54 33.65 9.93
CA VAL A 79 9.54 33.05 10.83
C VAL A 79 8.99 31.84 11.56
N ILE A 80 7.77 31.94 12.09
CA ILE A 80 7.11 30.85 12.82
C ILE A 80 6.76 29.70 11.87
N GLN A 81 6.21 29.99 10.69
CA GLN A 81 5.89 28.97 9.68
C GLN A 81 7.17 28.26 9.20
N ASN A 82 8.26 29.00 9.01
CA ASN A 82 9.55 28.41 8.70
C ASN A 82 10.05 27.55 9.86
N HIS A 83 9.94 27.99 11.11
CA HIS A 83 10.31 27.19 12.27
C HIS A 83 9.47 25.92 12.43
N ILE A 84 8.16 25.99 12.16
CA ILE A 84 7.26 24.83 12.12
C ILE A 84 7.69 23.88 11.00
N LYS A 85 7.96 24.37 9.78
CA LYS A 85 8.48 23.56 8.67
C LYS A 85 9.83 22.91 9.00
N THR A 86 10.71 23.65 9.67
CA THR A 86 12.04 23.18 10.08
C THR A 86 11.96 22.18 11.23
N LYS A 87 10.93 22.27 12.10
CA LYS A 87 10.64 21.31 13.17
C LYS A 87 9.83 20.08 12.72
N GLN A 88 8.97 20.23 11.72
CA GLN A 88 8.31 19.11 11.03
C GLN A 88 9.30 18.29 10.19
N ALA A 89 10.52 18.80 9.96
CA ALA A 89 11.64 18.00 9.47
C ALA A 89 12.21 17.01 10.52
N VAL A 90 11.46 16.72 11.60
CA VAL A 90 11.81 15.72 12.62
C VAL A 90 10.75 14.62 12.59
N GLU A 91 11.22 13.43 12.17
CA GLU A 91 10.51 12.18 11.86
C GLU A 91 9.70 12.17 10.56
N LYS A 92 10.36 11.68 9.50
CA LYS A 92 9.69 11.20 8.28
C LYS A 92 8.72 10.09 8.70
N THR A 93 7.48 10.18 8.22
CA THR A 93 6.51 9.09 8.42
C THR A 93 6.98 7.83 7.69
N ASP A 94 6.44 6.66 8.04
CA ASP A 94 6.68 5.42 7.30
C ASP A 94 6.39 5.58 5.81
N LEU A 95 5.33 6.33 5.48
CA LEU A 95 4.97 6.67 4.11
C LEU A 95 6.08 7.47 3.42
N ASP A 96 6.59 8.52 4.07
CA ASP A 96 7.67 9.34 3.51
C ASP A 96 8.93 8.50 3.26
N LEU A 97 9.29 7.64 4.23
CA LEU A 97 10.46 6.75 4.13
C LEU A 97 10.33 5.78 2.95
N VAL A 98 9.17 5.13 2.80
CA VAL A 98 8.92 4.19 1.69
C VAL A 98 8.90 4.91 0.35
N VAL A 99 8.18 6.03 0.23
CA VAL A 99 8.09 6.81 -1.01
C VAL A 99 9.47 7.29 -1.45
N GLU A 100 10.27 7.84 -0.53
CA GLU A 100 11.64 8.26 -0.84
C GLU A 100 12.52 7.09 -1.25
N LYS A 101 12.44 5.96 -0.52
CA LYS A 101 13.24 4.77 -0.85
C LYS A 101 12.94 4.27 -2.25
N VAL A 102 11.65 4.18 -2.61
CA VAL A 102 11.22 3.76 -3.94
C VAL A 102 11.72 4.74 -5.00
N LEU A 103 11.49 6.05 -4.83
CA LEU A 103 11.88 7.05 -5.82
C LEU A 103 13.40 7.15 -6.03
N ASN A 104 14.21 6.88 -4.99
CA ASN A 104 15.66 6.96 -5.08
C ASN A 104 16.28 5.69 -5.68
N ASP A 105 15.72 4.51 -5.38
CA ASP A 105 16.40 3.24 -5.64
C ASP A 105 15.70 2.37 -6.71
N ILE A 106 14.44 2.66 -7.04
CA ILE A 106 13.61 1.81 -7.90
C ILE A 106 13.10 2.62 -9.08
N LYS A 107 13.53 2.24 -10.29
CA LYS A 107 12.97 2.78 -11.52
C LYS A 107 11.57 2.18 -11.75
N ILE A 108 10.54 3.02 -11.61
CA ILE A 108 9.16 2.62 -11.85
C ILE A 108 8.83 2.70 -13.35
N GLU A 109 8.28 1.62 -13.87
CA GLU A 109 7.70 1.53 -15.21
C GLU A 109 6.19 1.30 -15.10
N THR A 110 5.41 1.73 -16.09
CA THR A 110 3.94 1.68 -16.05
C THR A 110 3.34 0.35 -16.48
N GLU A 111 4.16 -0.54 -17.04
CA GLU A 111 3.72 -1.82 -17.61
C GLU A 111 4.07 -2.98 -16.66
N LEU A 112 3.09 -3.85 -16.43
CA LEU A 112 3.31 -5.14 -15.81
C LEU A 112 3.78 -6.15 -16.86
N GLY A 113 4.57 -7.14 -16.42
CA GLY A 113 4.92 -8.27 -17.27
C GLY A 113 3.69 -9.13 -17.59
N GLU A 114 3.79 -9.93 -18.66
CA GLU A 114 2.71 -10.83 -19.10
C GLU A 114 2.23 -11.79 -17.99
N GLU A 115 3.09 -12.08 -17.00
CA GLU A 115 2.76 -12.93 -15.86
C GLU A 115 1.64 -12.41 -14.95
N TYR A 116 1.22 -11.14 -15.09
CA TYR A 116 0.07 -10.58 -14.39
C TYR A 116 -1.22 -10.62 -15.21
N PHE A 117 -1.16 -11.09 -16.45
CA PHE A 117 -2.30 -11.08 -17.37
C PHE A 117 -2.59 -12.49 -17.87
N TYR A 118 -3.10 -13.36 -17.00
CA TYR A 118 -3.45 -14.72 -17.38
C TYR A 118 -4.69 -14.79 -18.29
N SER A 119 -4.74 -15.80 -19.16
CA SER A 119 -5.85 -16.09 -20.07
C SER A 119 -7.07 -16.69 -19.38
N ASN A 120 -6.93 -17.18 -18.14
CA ASN A 120 -8.03 -17.73 -17.33
C ASN A 120 -7.69 -17.68 -15.83
N ILE A 121 -8.72 -17.78 -14.99
CA ILE A 121 -8.59 -17.75 -13.53
C ILE A 121 -7.91 -19.00 -12.96
N VAL A 122 -7.92 -20.12 -13.71
CA VAL A 122 -7.23 -21.35 -13.31
C VAL A 122 -5.72 -21.12 -13.23
N PHE A 123 -5.13 -20.40 -14.18
CA PHE A 123 -3.73 -20.01 -14.10
C PHE A 123 -3.44 -19.07 -12.92
N CYS A 124 -4.36 -18.16 -12.57
CA CYS A 124 -4.24 -17.33 -11.37
C CYS A 124 -4.17 -18.19 -10.10
N VAL A 125 -5.01 -19.22 -9.98
CA VAL A 125 -4.97 -20.17 -8.84
C VAL A 125 -3.65 -20.93 -8.82
N ILE A 126 -3.24 -21.50 -9.95
CA ILE A 126 -2.01 -22.28 -10.06
C ILE A 126 -0.81 -21.43 -9.64
N ASP A 127 -0.65 -20.23 -10.22
CA ASP A 127 0.45 -19.33 -9.86
C ASP A 127 0.38 -18.98 -8.37
N SER A 128 -0.78 -18.56 -7.87
CA SER A 128 -0.93 -18.12 -6.48
C SER A 128 -0.47 -19.18 -5.45
N ILE A 129 -0.76 -20.46 -5.70
CA ILE A 129 -0.35 -21.58 -4.85
C ILE A 129 1.14 -21.92 -5.08
N PHE A 130 1.56 -22.03 -6.34
CA PHE A 130 2.94 -22.42 -6.65
C PHE A 130 3.97 -21.35 -6.28
N SER A 131 3.59 -20.07 -6.23
CA SER A 131 4.45 -18.94 -5.89
C SER A 131 4.74 -18.74 -4.40
N ILE A 132 4.18 -19.55 -3.51
CA ILE A 132 4.46 -19.46 -2.07
C ILE A 132 5.77 -20.18 -1.72
N GLY A 133 6.77 -19.44 -1.24
CA GLY A 133 7.99 -19.99 -0.65
C GLY A 133 8.99 -20.58 -1.65
N VAL A 134 8.93 -20.23 -2.93
CA VAL A 134 9.75 -20.83 -4.00
C VAL A 134 10.46 -19.79 -4.86
N ARG A 135 11.35 -20.25 -5.75
CA ARG A 135 11.91 -19.43 -6.82
C ARG A 135 10.95 -19.34 -7.99
N TYR A 136 10.74 -18.13 -8.51
CA TYR A 136 9.75 -17.84 -9.55
C TYR A 136 9.94 -18.65 -10.85
N GLY A 137 11.17 -18.96 -11.24
CA GLY A 137 11.42 -19.77 -12.45
C GLY A 137 10.77 -21.17 -12.41
N GLY A 138 10.58 -21.76 -11.21
CA GLY A 138 9.86 -23.02 -11.07
C GLY A 138 8.36 -22.88 -11.34
N VAL A 139 7.77 -21.73 -11.00
CA VAL A 139 6.35 -21.42 -11.22
C VAL A 139 6.08 -21.21 -12.71
N GLN A 140 6.96 -20.48 -13.40
CA GLN A 140 6.87 -20.29 -14.85
C GLN A 140 6.87 -21.63 -15.60
N ASN A 141 7.64 -22.62 -15.14
CA ASN A 141 7.63 -23.95 -15.73
C ASN A 141 6.31 -24.69 -15.49
N VAL A 142 5.74 -24.58 -14.29
CA VAL A 142 4.42 -25.16 -13.97
C VAL A 142 3.35 -24.61 -14.90
N ILE A 143 3.29 -23.28 -15.06
CA ILE A 143 2.33 -22.63 -15.96
C ILE A 143 2.52 -23.10 -17.41
N LYS A 144 3.77 -23.12 -17.90
CA LYS A 144 4.07 -23.61 -19.26
C LYS A 144 3.66 -25.07 -19.48
N ASN A 145 3.87 -25.94 -18.50
CA ASN A 145 3.49 -27.35 -18.58
C ASN A 145 1.96 -27.51 -18.68
N VAL A 146 1.22 -26.80 -17.84
CA VAL A 146 -0.25 -26.85 -17.85
C VAL A 146 -0.80 -26.25 -19.15
N ALA A 147 -0.29 -25.09 -19.58
CA ALA A 147 -0.66 -24.47 -20.84
C ALA A 147 -0.41 -25.40 -22.04
N SER A 148 0.74 -26.08 -22.07
CA SER A 148 1.04 -27.09 -23.10
C SER A 148 0.09 -28.28 -23.06
N LYS A 149 -0.30 -28.76 -21.87
CA LYS A 149 -1.25 -29.88 -21.73
C LYS A 149 -2.65 -29.51 -22.21
N LEU A 150 -3.06 -28.26 -21.99
CA LEU A 150 -4.34 -27.70 -22.42
C LEU A 150 -4.33 -27.24 -23.89
N ASN A 151 -3.14 -27.13 -24.50
CA ASN A 151 -2.95 -26.53 -25.82
C ASN A 151 -3.51 -25.10 -25.92
N ILE A 152 -3.24 -24.29 -24.89
CA ILE A 152 -3.67 -22.88 -24.79
C ILE A 152 -2.48 -21.98 -24.45
N ARG A 153 -2.60 -20.66 -24.70
CA ARG A 153 -1.62 -19.69 -24.23
C ARG A 153 -1.87 -19.32 -22.76
N PRO A 154 -0.80 -19.13 -21.95
CA PRO A 154 -0.96 -18.69 -20.57
C PRO A 154 -1.35 -17.22 -20.46
N SER A 155 -0.78 -16.35 -21.28
CA SER A 155 -1.04 -14.91 -21.28
C SER A 155 -2.33 -14.59 -22.05
N ALA A 156 -3.08 -13.60 -21.57
CA ALA A 156 -4.31 -13.12 -22.16
C ALA A 156 -4.07 -12.51 -23.54
N ILE A 157 -4.87 -12.92 -24.51
CA ILE A 157 -4.96 -12.26 -25.82
C ILE A 157 -6.43 -12.00 -26.10
N PHE A 158 -6.74 -10.79 -26.57
CA PHE A 158 -8.08 -10.38 -26.92
C PHE A 158 -8.22 -10.29 -28.43
N LYS A 159 -9.28 -10.88 -28.97
CA LYS A 159 -9.68 -10.73 -30.37
C LYS A 159 -11.12 -10.25 -30.40
N ASP A 160 -11.36 -9.11 -31.04
CA ASP A 160 -12.68 -8.47 -31.12
C ASP A 160 -13.32 -8.24 -29.73
N GLY A 161 -12.50 -7.88 -28.74
CA GLY A 161 -12.93 -7.69 -27.35
C GLY A 161 -13.12 -8.98 -26.55
N ILE A 162 -12.95 -10.15 -27.16
CA ILE A 162 -13.16 -11.45 -26.53
C ILE A 162 -11.82 -12.06 -26.13
N ARG A 163 -11.70 -12.44 -24.85
CA ARG A 163 -10.56 -13.17 -24.31
C ARG A 163 -10.46 -14.54 -24.97
N GLN A 164 -9.28 -14.84 -25.52
CA GLN A 164 -8.98 -16.13 -26.13
C GLN A 164 -8.38 -17.08 -25.08
N ASP A 165 -8.39 -18.38 -25.37
CA ASP A 165 -7.73 -19.41 -24.55
C ASP A 165 -8.23 -19.50 -23.10
N GLU A 166 -9.47 -19.09 -22.89
CA GLU A 166 -10.11 -19.17 -21.60
C GLU A 166 -10.71 -20.57 -21.38
N ILE A 167 -10.39 -21.15 -20.22
CA ILE A 167 -10.98 -22.38 -19.71
C ILE A 167 -11.68 -22.08 -18.39
N THR A 168 -12.83 -22.69 -18.17
CA THR A 168 -13.57 -22.57 -16.92
C THR A 168 -12.95 -23.40 -15.80
N THR A 169 -13.23 -23.02 -14.55
CA THR A 169 -12.91 -23.82 -13.37
C THR A 169 -13.42 -25.25 -13.51
N SER A 170 -14.68 -25.43 -13.91
CA SER A 170 -15.33 -26.73 -14.06
C SER A 170 -14.73 -27.58 -15.20
N GLU A 171 -14.37 -26.96 -16.33
CA GLU A 171 -13.67 -27.68 -17.43
C GLU A 171 -12.31 -28.19 -16.97
N PHE A 172 -11.54 -27.38 -16.24
CA PHE A 172 -10.24 -27.82 -15.71
C PHE A 172 -10.39 -28.92 -14.67
N LEU A 173 -11.35 -28.80 -13.75
CA LEU A 173 -11.65 -29.87 -12.77
C LEU A 173 -12.05 -31.17 -13.45
N THR A 174 -12.84 -31.10 -14.53
CA THR A 174 -13.22 -32.26 -15.34
C THR A 174 -12.01 -32.92 -15.99
N LEU A 175 -11.06 -32.14 -16.50
CA LEU A 175 -9.82 -32.64 -17.09
C LEU A 175 -8.98 -33.46 -16.10
N ILE A 176 -8.91 -33.01 -14.85
CA ILE A 176 -8.09 -33.64 -13.81
C ILE A 176 -8.89 -34.58 -12.90
N LYS A 177 -10.17 -34.86 -13.22
CA LYS A 177 -11.09 -35.56 -12.32
C LYS A 177 -10.55 -36.91 -11.86
N ASP A 178 -9.97 -37.67 -12.80
CA ASP A 178 -9.48 -39.04 -12.61
C ASP A 178 -8.02 -39.06 -12.13
N TRP A 179 -7.40 -37.89 -11.93
CA TRP A 179 -6.01 -37.79 -11.53
C TRP A 179 -5.91 -37.69 -10.01
N THR A 180 -5.04 -38.50 -9.43
CA THR A 180 -4.57 -38.30 -8.07
C THR A 180 -3.69 -37.05 -7.99
N SER A 181 -3.51 -36.52 -6.77
CA SER A 181 -2.61 -35.38 -6.58
C SER A 181 -1.16 -35.68 -6.97
N ASP A 182 -0.70 -36.92 -6.80
CA ASP A 182 0.63 -37.36 -7.22
C ASP A 182 0.77 -37.44 -8.75
N GLU A 183 -0.24 -37.95 -9.46
CA GLU A 183 -0.26 -37.95 -10.93
C GLU A 183 -0.29 -36.52 -11.48
N ALA A 184 -1.11 -35.64 -10.90
CA ALA A 184 -1.13 -34.23 -11.29
C ALA A 184 0.22 -33.55 -11.04
N ALA A 185 0.84 -33.80 -9.90
CA ALA A 185 2.16 -33.27 -9.58
C ALA A 185 3.23 -33.75 -10.58
N LYS A 186 3.21 -35.03 -10.98
CA LYS A 186 4.21 -35.62 -11.88
C LYS A 186 3.97 -35.32 -13.35
N GLU A 187 2.75 -35.50 -13.84
CA GLU A 187 2.45 -35.53 -15.27
C GLU A 187 1.92 -34.19 -15.80
N LEU A 188 1.20 -33.41 -14.97
CA LEU A 188 0.60 -32.13 -15.37
C LEU A 188 1.50 -30.95 -14.97
N TYR A 189 1.76 -30.81 -13.67
CA TYR A 189 2.55 -29.69 -13.16
C TYR A 189 4.06 -29.92 -13.30
N LYS A 190 4.50 -31.19 -13.32
CA LYS A 190 5.91 -31.63 -13.22
C LYS A 190 6.63 -30.96 -12.03
N ASN A 191 5.93 -30.88 -10.91
CA ASN A 191 6.38 -30.23 -9.68
C ASN A 191 5.73 -30.89 -8.45
N ASN A 192 6.56 -31.49 -7.59
CA ASN A 192 6.15 -32.21 -6.38
C ASN A 192 6.26 -31.36 -5.11
N GLN A 193 6.34 -30.03 -5.23
CA GLN A 193 6.42 -29.16 -4.07
C GLN A 193 5.18 -29.26 -3.19
N ARG A 194 5.40 -29.00 -1.90
CA ARG A 194 4.38 -29.07 -0.87
C ARG A 194 4.05 -27.68 -0.33
N THR A 195 2.87 -27.54 0.27
CA THR A 195 2.42 -26.29 0.90
C THR A 195 3.21 -25.94 2.17
N SER A 196 3.86 -26.94 2.78
CA SER A 196 4.80 -26.80 3.89
C SER A 196 5.85 -27.91 3.83
N THR A 197 7.06 -27.62 4.32
CA THR A 197 8.14 -28.62 4.53
C THR A 197 7.79 -29.61 5.65
N SER A 198 6.94 -29.21 6.59
CA SER A 198 6.42 -30.05 7.66
C SER A 198 4.92 -30.27 7.48
N HIS A 199 4.52 -31.53 7.30
CA HIS A 199 3.11 -31.94 7.23
C HIS A 199 2.24 -31.26 6.16
N GLY A 200 2.80 -30.62 5.12
CA GLY A 200 2.02 -30.01 4.04
C GLY A 200 1.20 -31.02 3.20
N ILE A 201 0.44 -30.54 2.23
CA ILE A 201 -0.04 -31.36 1.10
C ILE A 201 0.76 -31.02 -0.16
N LEU A 202 0.66 -31.83 -1.21
CA LEU A 202 1.16 -31.44 -2.53
C LEU A 202 0.46 -30.14 -2.96
N LYS A 203 1.21 -29.22 -3.58
CA LYS A 203 0.61 -28.01 -4.15
C LYS A 203 -0.43 -28.33 -5.22
N ALA A 204 -0.26 -29.44 -5.94
CA ALA A 204 -1.27 -30.00 -6.83
C ALA A 204 -2.61 -30.28 -6.13
N ALA A 205 -2.58 -30.83 -4.90
CA ALA A 205 -3.79 -31.05 -4.11
C ALA A 205 -4.43 -29.74 -3.66
N ALA A 206 -3.62 -28.75 -3.26
CA ALA A 206 -4.10 -27.43 -2.85
C ALA A 206 -4.75 -26.67 -4.02
N VAL A 207 -4.20 -26.77 -5.24
CA VAL A 207 -4.81 -26.19 -6.45
C VAL A 207 -6.19 -26.81 -6.70
N ARG A 208 -6.31 -28.14 -6.65
CA ARG A 208 -7.61 -28.82 -6.83
C ARG A 208 -8.64 -28.33 -5.82
N GLN A 209 -8.29 -28.29 -4.54
CA GLN A 209 -9.19 -27.83 -3.47
C GLN A 209 -9.60 -26.36 -3.65
N PHE A 210 -8.68 -25.48 -4.08
CA PHE A 210 -9.02 -24.08 -4.36
C PHE A 210 -10.02 -23.99 -5.51
N LEU A 211 -9.76 -24.69 -6.62
CA LEU A 211 -10.66 -24.72 -7.78
C LEU A 211 -12.05 -25.30 -7.43
N GLU A 212 -12.11 -26.33 -6.58
CA GLU A 212 -13.38 -26.88 -6.07
C GLU A 212 -14.18 -25.81 -5.31
N VAL A 213 -13.53 -25.05 -4.41
CA VAL A 213 -14.19 -23.93 -3.71
C VAL A 213 -14.67 -22.85 -4.69
N LEU A 214 -13.89 -22.51 -5.73
CA LEU A 214 -14.35 -21.58 -6.77
C LEU A 214 -15.61 -22.09 -7.51
N ALA A 215 -15.64 -23.36 -7.88
CA ALA A 215 -16.79 -23.98 -8.56
C ALA A 215 -18.04 -24.04 -7.67
N ASP A 216 -17.86 -24.27 -6.36
CA ASP A 216 -18.94 -24.23 -5.37
C ASP A 216 -19.56 -22.83 -5.27
N HIS A 217 -18.72 -21.78 -5.34
CA HIS A 217 -19.12 -20.37 -5.41
C HIS A 217 -19.53 -19.89 -6.81
N LYS A 218 -19.60 -20.80 -7.80
CA LYS A 218 -19.97 -20.49 -9.20
C LYS A 218 -19.06 -19.45 -9.85
N VAL A 219 -17.76 -19.54 -9.57
CA VAL A 219 -16.71 -18.75 -10.20
C VAL A 219 -16.03 -19.59 -11.28
N GLU A 220 -16.43 -19.36 -12.52
CA GLU A 220 -15.96 -20.12 -13.68
C GLU A 220 -14.96 -19.33 -14.52
N ARG A 221 -15.12 -18.00 -14.61
CA ARG A 221 -14.30 -17.11 -15.44
C ARG A 221 -13.96 -15.80 -14.72
N PHE A 222 -13.20 -14.91 -15.36
CA PHE A 222 -12.86 -13.61 -14.78
C PHE A 222 -14.10 -12.76 -14.48
N GLU A 223 -15.15 -12.88 -15.29
CA GLU A 223 -16.42 -12.15 -15.10
C GLU A 223 -17.14 -12.53 -13.79
N ASP A 224 -16.81 -13.69 -13.21
CA ASP A 224 -17.42 -14.16 -11.98
C ASP A 224 -16.65 -13.75 -10.71
N ILE A 225 -15.47 -13.13 -10.84
CA ILE A 225 -14.55 -12.87 -9.71
C ILE A 225 -15.15 -11.95 -8.65
N GLU A 226 -16.02 -11.02 -9.05
CA GLU A 226 -16.72 -10.11 -8.13
C GLU A 226 -17.59 -10.88 -7.10
N LYS A 227 -17.97 -12.13 -7.36
CA LYS A 227 -18.73 -12.97 -6.41
C LYS A 227 -17.93 -13.32 -5.15
N VAL A 228 -16.60 -13.31 -5.25
CA VAL A 228 -15.70 -13.78 -4.19
C VAL A 228 -14.83 -12.69 -3.58
N PHE A 229 -14.76 -11.49 -4.18
CA PHE A 229 -14.06 -10.36 -3.57
C PHE A 229 -14.71 -9.94 -2.25
N GLY A 230 -13.91 -9.96 -1.17
CA GLY A 230 -14.37 -9.61 0.18
C GLY A 230 -15.38 -10.58 0.79
N ASN A 231 -15.65 -11.72 0.15
CA ASN A 231 -16.59 -12.72 0.65
C ASN A 231 -15.94 -13.54 1.77
N SER A 232 -16.23 -13.18 3.02
CA SER A 232 -15.65 -13.83 4.20
C SER A 232 -15.85 -15.35 4.28
N PHE A 233 -16.95 -15.88 3.75
CA PHE A 233 -17.20 -17.33 3.72
C PHE A 233 -16.25 -18.01 2.74
N PHE A 234 -16.15 -17.50 1.51
CA PHE A 234 -15.18 -17.97 0.53
C PHE A 234 -13.75 -17.89 1.06
N GLU A 235 -13.36 -16.74 1.64
CA GLU A 235 -12.01 -16.58 2.19
C GLU A 235 -11.70 -17.61 3.29
N SER A 236 -12.68 -17.90 4.15
CA SER A 236 -12.55 -18.88 5.23
C SER A 236 -12.36 -20.28 4.67
N GLU A 237 -13.10 -20.67 3.63
CA GLU A 237 -12.95 -21.96 2.96
C GLU A 237 -11.56 -22.09 2.33
N ILE A 238 -11.08 -21.08 1.61
CA ILE A 238 -9.72 -21.07 1.06
C ILE A 238 -8.67 -21.17 2.16
N LYS A 239 -8.80 -20.40 3.24
CA LYS A 239 -7.86 -20.43 4.39
C LYS A 239 -7.89 -21.77 5.14
N SER A 240 -8.95 -22.57 5.00
CA SER A 240 -9.05 -23.91 5.59
C SER A 240 -8.24 -24.97 4.82
N ILE A 241 -7.88 -24.70 3.55
CA ILE A 241 -7.03 -25.59 2.75
C ILE A 241 -5.66 -25.72 3.42
N LYS A 242 -5.15 -26.95 3.53
CA LYS A 242 -3.92 -27.23 4.29
C LYS A 242 -2.71 -26.44 3.75
N GLY A 243 -2.20 -25.54 4.59
CA GLY A 243 -1.07 -24.65 4.28
C GLY A 243 -1.46 -23.32 3.63
N GLN A 244 -2.74 -22.98 3.58
CA GLN A 244 -3.25 -21.69 3.04
C GLN A 244 -3.79 -20.75 4.12
N SER A 245 -3.67 -21.12 5.40
CA SER A 245 -4.20 -20.37 6.56
C SER A 245 -3.73 -18.92 6.67
N SER A 246 -2.56 -18.58 6.11
CA SER A 246 -2.08 -17.18 6.12
C SER A 246 -2.81 -16.28 5.13
N GLY A 247 -3.53 -16.84 4.15
CA GLY A 247 -4.21 -16.08 3.11
C GLY A 247 -3.28 -15.41 2.09
N ILE A 248 -1.96 -15.66 2.11
CA ILE A 248 -1.03 -15.02 1.17
C ILE A 248 -1.33 -15.44 -0.29
N SER A 249 -1.60 -16.73 -0.53
CA SER A 249 -2.02 -17.23 -1.84
C SER A 249 -3.36 -16.63 -2.27
N LEU A 250 -4.31 -16.47 -1.35
CA LEU A 250 -5.60 -15.84 -1.62
C LEU A 250 -5.45 -14.36 -2.04
N LYS A 251 -4.67 -13.57 -1.29
CA LYS A 251 -4.38 -12.17 -1.67
C LYS A 251 -3.69 -12.11 -3.03
N TYR A 252 -2.76 -13.03 -3.31
CA TYR A 252 -2.09 -13.08 -4.61
C TYR A 252 -3.03 -13.51 -5.74
N PHE A 253 -3.94 -14.47 -5.48
CA PHE A 253 -4.99 -14.84 -6.43
C PHE A 253 -5.84 -13.63 -6.80
N TYR A 254 -6.33 -12.86 -5.82
CA TYR A 254 -7.10 -11.65 -6.09
C TYR A 254 -6.32 -10.62 -6.91
N MET A 255 -5.03 -10.45 -6.61
CA MET A 255 -4.14 -9.58 -7.37
C MET A 255 -4.04 -10.02 -8.85
N LEU A 256 -3.78 -11.31 -9.09
CA LEU A 256 -3.73 -11.90 -10.44
C LEU A 256 -5.10 -11.93 -11.14
N ALA A 257 -6.19 -11.96 -10.36
CA ALA A 257 -7.57 -11.95 -10.85
C ALA A 257 -8.06 -10.54 -11.23
N GLY A 258 -7.24 -9.50 -11.02
CA GLY A 258 -7.52 -8.13 -11.47
C GLY A 258 -7.64 -7.09 -10.36
N ASN A 259 -7.52 -7.46 -9.09
CA ASN A 259 -7.50 -6.50 -7.99
C ASN A 259 -6.12 -5.84 -7.86
N GLY A 260 -5.91 -4.77 -8.63
CA GLY A 260 -4.64 -4.04 -8.67
C GLY A 260 -4.31 -3.21 -7.42
N ASP A 261 -5.24 -3.12 -6.47
CA ASP A 261 -5.07 -2.36 -5.22
C ASP A 261 -4.49 -3.22 -4.09
N LEU A 262 -4.36 -4.53 -4.32
CA LEU A 262 -3.73 -5.45 -3.37
C LEU A 262 -2.22 -5.57 -3.62
N ILE A 263 -1.51 -5.90 -2.55
CA ILE A 263 -0.13 -6.38 -2.59
C ILE A 263 -0.09 -7.88 -2.29
N LYS A 264 1.01 -8.53 -2.64
CA LYS A 264 1.34 -9.86 -2.11
C LYS A 264 2.29 -9.68 -0.93
N PRO A 265 1.83 -9.76 0.33
CA PRO A 265 2.65 -9.51 1.51
C PRO A 265 3.58 -10.71 1.81
N ASP A 266 4.45 -11.06 0.87
CA ASP A 266 5.43 -12.12 1.03
C ASP A 266 6.73 -11.59 1.66
N ARG A 267 7.68 -12.51 1.87
CA ARG A 267 8.93 -12.17 2.55
C ARG A 267 9.77 -11.11 1.83
N MET A 268 9.60 -10.91 0.52
CA MET A 268 10.33 -9.87 -0.20
C MET A 268 9.75 -8.49 0.11
N ILE A 269 8.43 -8.36 0.05
CA ILE A 269 7.74 -7.12 0.39
C ILE A 269 7.96 -6.75 1.86
N MET A 270 7.74 -7.71 2.77
CA MET A 270 7.93 -7.46 4.21
C MET A 270 9.39 -7.07 4.51
N ARG A 271 10.37 -7.77 3.91
CA ARG A 271 11.79 -7.42 4.08
C ARG A 271 12.10 -6.03 3.56
N PHE A 272 11.58 -5.65 2.40
CA PHE A 272 11.81 -4.31 1.84
C PHE A 272 11.29 -3.24 2.80
N LEU A 273 10.08 -3.42 3.33
CA LEU A 273 9.48 -2.49 4.28
C LEU A 273 10.28 -2.43 5.57
N GLU A 274 10.57 -3.57 6.21
CA GLU A 274 11.34 -3.61 7.47
C GLU A 274 12.77 -3.06 7.30
N ASP A 275 13.43 -3.33 6.17
CA ASP A 275 14.74 -2.75 5.84
C ASP A 275 14.66 -1.23 5.68
N THR A 276 13.54 -0.70 5.21
CA THR A 276 13.32 0.74 4.98
C THR A 276 12.92 1.45 6.26
N LEU A 277 11.99 0.88 7.01
CA LEU A 277 11.37 1.45 8.21
C LEU A 277 12.22 1.25 9.47
N LYS A 278 13.10 0.24 9.49
CA LYS A 278 13.91 -0.15 10.66
C LYS A 278 13.10 -0.65 11.86
N HIS A 279 11.85 -1.05 11.64
CA HIS A 279 11.02 -1.78 12.60
C HIS A 279 10.13 -2.80 11.86
N SER A 280 9.54 -3.72 12.62
CA SER A 280 8.55 -4.66 12.10
C SER A 280 7.24 -3.96 11.75
N ILE A 281 6.54 -4.47 10.74
CA ILE A 281 5.22 -3.98 10.33
C ILE A 281 4.26 -5.16 10.16
N SER A 282 2.97 -4.96 10.44
CA SER A 282 1.97 -6.00 10.21
C SER A 282 1.65 -6.14 8.72
N VAL A 283 1.05 -7.27 8.33
CA VAL A 283 0.63 -7.50 6.93
C VAL A 283 -0.44 -6.50 6.48
N ASP A 284 -1.33 -6.11 7.37
CA ASP A 284 -2.42 -5.19 7.04
C ASP A 284 -1.91 -3.75 6.98
N ASP A 285 -1.00 -3.36 7.87
CA ASP A 285 -0.32 -2.06 7.78
C ASP A 285 0.55 -1.97 6.54
N ALA A 286 1.25 -3.05 6.15
CA ALA A 286 2.01 -3.11 4.90
C ALA A 286 1.13 -2.89 3.67
N GLN A 287 -0.07 -3.49 3.65
CA GLN A 287 -1.05 -3.30 2.59
C GLN A 287 -1.54 -1.84 2.51
N ALA A 288 -1.88 -1.22 3.65
CA ALA A 288 -2.31 0.17 3.70
C ALA A 288 -1.17 1.11 3.26
N LEU A 289 0.04 0.90 3.78
CA LEU A 289 1.22 1.70 3.50
C LEU A 289 1.60 1.67 2.01
N LEU A 290 1.64 0.50 1.38
CA LEU A 290 1.97 0.40 -0.04
C LEU A 290 0.88 0.92 -0.97
N PHE A 291 -0.39 0.80 -0.58
CA PHE A 291 -1.49 1.42 -1.32
C PHE A 291 -1.37 2.95 -1.32
N GLU A 292 -1.09 3.54 -0.16
CA GLU A 292 -0.91 4.99 -0.03
C GLU A 292 0.38 5.47 -0.70
N ALA A 293 1.47 4.69 -0.60
CA ALA A 293 2.73 4.97 -1.28
C ALA A 293 2.56 4.97 -2.80
N ALA A 294 1.85 3.97 -3.36
CA ALA A 294 1.55 3.91 -4.78
C ALA A 294 0.78 5.16 -5.26
N SER A 295 -0.25 5.56 -4.52
CA SER A 295 -1.02 6.79 -4.81
C SER A 295 -0.15 8.05 -4.74
N THR A 296 0.73 8.15 -3.74
CA THR A 296 1.64 9.29 -3.57
C THR A 296 2.66 9.35 -4.72
N ILE A 297 3.26 8.22 -5.08
CA ILE A 297 4.23 8.12 -6.18
C ILE A 297 3.54 8.40 -7.52
N SER A 298 2.33 7.87 -7.73
CA SER A 298 1.50 8.14 -8.91
C SER A 298 1.32 9.63 -9.13
N ASN A 299 0.94 10.37 -8.09
CA ASN A 299 0.76 11.82 -8.14
C ASN A 299 2.08 12.57 -8.38
N ARG A 300 3.18 12.16 -7.73
CA ARG A 300 4.49 12.82 -7.89
C ARG A 300 5.08 12.63 -9.28
N LEU A 301 4.87 11.48 -9.91
CA LEU A 301 5.42 11.15 -11.23
C LEU A 301 4.47 11.48 -12.39
N GLY A 302 3.19 11.75 -12.12
CA GLY A 302 2.18 11.92 -13.16
C GLY A 302 1.91 10.62 -13.94
N LEU A 303 2.14 9.46 -13.31
CA LEU A 303 1.99 8.13 -13.90
C LEU A 303 0.87 7.38 -13.20
N LYS A 304 0.15 6.50 -13.90
CA LYS A 304 -0.86 5.63 -13.29
C LYS A 304 -0.19 4.44 -12.61
N ILE A 305 -0.04 4.51 -11.29
CA ILE A 305 0.60 3.47 -10.47
C ILE A 305 -0.39 3.01 -9.41
N ASN A 306 -0.58 1.69 -9.30
CA ASN A 306 -1.37 1.06 -8.24
C ASN A 306 -0.47 0.18 -7.34
N ALA A 307 -1.05 -0.37 -6.28
CA ALA A 307 -0.32 -1.15 -5.29
C ALA A 307 0.34 -2.39 -5.91
N MET A 308 -0.35 -3.08 -6.82
CA MET A 308 0.18 -4.26 -7.54
C MET A 308 1.40 -3.92 -8.40
N LEU A 309 1.39 -2.78 -9.09
CA LEU A 309 2.54 -2.34 -9.89
C LEU A 309 3.72 -1.98 -8.99
N LEU A 310 3.46 -1.31 -7.88
CA LEU A 310 4.50 -0.98 -6.90
C LEU A 310 5.10 -2.25 -6.26
N ASP A 311 4.26 -3.22 -5.88
CA ASP A 311 4.66 -4.56 -5.40
C ASP A 311 5.60 -5.23 -6.40
N ASN A 312 5.25 -5.26 -7.69
CA ASN A 312 6.07 -5.87 -8.73
C ASN A 312 7.48 -5.25 -8.81
N HIS A 313 7.58 -3.92 -8.75
CA HIS A 313 8.86 -3.22 -8.82
C HIS A 313 9.70 -3.41 -7.56
N ILE A 314 9.08 -3.38 -6.38
CA ILE A 314 9.75 -3.71 -5.11
C ILE A 314 10.27 -5.15 -5.15
N TRP A 315 9.47 -6.09 -5.64
CA TRP A 315 9.86 -7.49 -5.77
C TRP A 315 11.05 -7.67 -6.73
N LYS A 316 11.03 -7.00 -7.89
CA LYS A 316 12.14 -7.00 -8.86
C LYS A 316 13.42 -6.45 -8.23
N TYR A 317 13.33 -5.35 -7.49
CA TYR A 317 14.44 -4.78 -6.72
C TYR A 317 14.99 -5.76 -5.68
N GLN A 318 14.11 -6.34 -4.85
CA GLN A 318 14.50 -7.28 -3.80
C GLN A 318 15.10 -8.58 -4.30
N ARG A 319 14.77 -9.00 -5.53
CA ARG A 319 15.34 -10.19 -6.15
C ARG A 319 16.78 -10.00 -6.65
N GLN A 320 17.20 -8.76 -6.90
CA GLN A 320 18.54 -8.42 -7.39
C GLN A 320 19.56 -8.15 -6.27
N LYS A 321 19.08 -7.91 -5.05
CA LYS A 321 19.87 -7.68 -3.84
C LYS A 321 20.40 -8.97 -3.22
#